data_AF-A0A952FKK1-F1
#
_entry.id   AF-A0A952FKK1-F1
#
_cell.length_a   1.000
_cell.length_b   1.000
_cell.length_c   1.000
_cell.angle_alpha   90.00
_cell.angle_beta   90.00
_cell.angle_gamma   90.00
#
_symmetry.space_group_name_H-M   'P 1'
#
loop_
_entity.id
_entity.type
_entity.pdbx_description
1 polymer ?
#
loop_
_entity_poly.entity_id
_entity_poly.type
_entity_poly.pdbx_seq_one_letter_code
_entity_poly.pdbx_strand_id
1 'polypeptide(L)'
;MTAAPDPQTADAQEYGLPPGFVQGIEEALDDHRLAEVEERLAPLHSADLAALLEALHPDDRRIVVGLIRVQLTTDAEALAWLNEDVRQEVLDLLGPQDVAAALQELDSDDALA
;
A
#
# COMPACT_ATOMS: atom_id res chain seq x y z
N MET A 1 -24.82 39.69 1.70
CA MET A 1 -24.70 38.85 0.50
C MET A 1 -23.35 39.21 -0.09
N THR A 2 -22.26 38.54 0.25
CA THR A 2 -21.98 37.11 0.12
C THR A 2 -21.05 36.68 1.24
N ALA A 3 -21.43 35.60 1.95
CA ALA A 3 -20.57 34.95 2.93
C ALA A 3 -19.39 34.27 2.23
N ALA A 4 -18.22 34.33 2.86
CA ALA A 4 -16.99 33.69 2.44
C ALA A 4 -17.18 32.18 2.21
N PRO A 5 -16.39 31.55 1.32
CA PRO A 5 -16.38 30.09 1.21
C PRO A 5 -15.86 29.49 2.53
N ASP A 6 -16.55 28.46 3.03
CA ASP A 6 -16.13 27.63 4.15
C ASP A 6 -14.74 26.99 3.87
N PRO A 7 -13.81 26.98 4.84
CA PRO A 7 -12.53 26.30 4.71
C PRO A 7 -12.59 24.80 5.06
N GLN A 8 -13.77 24.20 5.22
CA GLN A 8 -13.92 22.77 5.53
C GLN A 8 -14.13 21.95 4.25
N THR A 9 -13.12 21.88 3.39
CA THR A 9 -13.01 20.89 2.30
C THR A 9 -11.55 20.81 1.84
N ALA A 10 -10.66 20.51 2.77
CA ALA A 10 -9.24 20.26 2.46
C ALA A 10 -8.78 18.84 2.80
N ASP A 11 -9.69 17.98 3.29
CA ASP A 11 -9.38 16.60 3.69
C ASP A 11 -10.44 15.65 3.13
N ALA A 12 -10.71 15.78 1.84
CA ALA A 12 -11.18 14.67 1.03
C ALA A 12 -10.03 14.38 0.07
N GLN A 13 -8.90 13.94 0.63
CA GLN A 13 -7.83 13.38 -0.18
C GLN A 13 -8.49 12.31 -1.03
N GLU A 14 -8.36 12.45 -2.34
CA GLU A 14 -8.94 11.56 -3.33
C GLU A 14 -8.19 10.22 -3.24
N TYR A 15 -8.48 9.44 -2.19
CA TYR A 15 -7.98 8.08 -2.02
C TYR A 15 -8.57 7.23 -3.13
N GLY A 16 -7.71 6.54 -3.86
CA GLY A 16 -8.07 5.83 -5.07
C GLY A 16 -6.92 5.82 -6.06
N LEU A 17 -6.55 4.61 -6.47
CA LEU A 17 -5.61 4.41 -7.56
C LEU A 17 -6.11 5.13 -8.83
N PRO A 18 -5.28 5.97 -9.46
CA PRO A 18 -5.69 6.63 -10.68
C PRO A 18 -5.97 5.59 -11.78
N PRO A 19 -6.89 5.90 -12.73
CA PRO A 19 -7.23 4.96 -13.79
C PRO A 19 -5.99 4.62 -14.61
N GLY A 20 -5.73 3.32 -14.78
CA GLY A 20 -4.54 2.82 -15.49
C GLY A 20 -3.26 2.77 -14.65
N PHE A 21 -3.29 3.12 -13.36
CA PHE A 21 -2.12 2.99 -12.50
C PHE A 21 -1.65 1.54 -12.38
N VAL A 22 -2.58 0.61 -12.11
CA VAL A 22 -2.31 -0.83 -12.00
C VAL A 22 -1.65 -1.35 -13.28
N GLN A 23 -2.25 -1.03 -14.44
CA GLN A 23 -1.69 -1.40 -15.74
C GLN A 23 -0.27 -0.83 -15.94
N GLY A 24 -0.03 0.42 -15.54
CA GLY A 24 1.30 1.01 -15.62
C GLY A 24 2.32 0.35 -14.69
N ILE A 25 1.89 -0.20 -13.55
CA ILE A 25 2.75 -1.02 -12.68
C ILE A 25 3.01 -2.38 -13.33
N GLU A 26 1.99 -3.06 -13.86
CA GLU A 26 2.13 -4.33 -14.58
C GLU A 26 3.11 -4.19 -15.77
N GLU A 27 2.98 -3.13 -16.58
CA GLU A 27 3.90 -2.83 -17.69
C GLU A 27 5.33 -2.55 -17.21
N ALA A 28 5.50 -1.85 -16.09
CA ALA A 28 6.81 -1.60 -15.53
C ALA A 28 7.45 -2.87 -14.95
N LEU A 29 6.65 -3.78 -14.39
CA LEU A 29 7.12 -5.08 -13.92
C LEU A 29 7.55 -5.98 -15.09
N ASP A 30 6.77 -6.03 -16.18
CA ASP A 30 7.09 -6.79 -17.40
C ASP A 30 8.39 -6.28 -18.05
N ASP A 31 8.58 -4.95 -18.08
CA ASP A 31 9.80 -4.32 -18.61
C ASP A 31 10.98 -4.34 -17.62
N HIS A 32 10.84 -5.05 -16.49
CA HIS A 32 11.84 -5.14 -15.41
C HIS A 32 12.28 -3.80 -14.80
N ARG A 33 11.43 -2.78 -14.86
CA ARG A 33 11.63 -1.44 -14.28
C ARG A 33 11.25 -1.40 -12.80
N LEU A 34 11.85 -2.28 -11.99
CA LEU A 34 11.50 -2.44 -10.56
C LEU A 34 11.75 -1.17 -9.73
N ALA A 35 12.79 -0.39 -10.05
CA ALA A 35 13.08 0.86 -9.36
C ALA A 35 11.99 1.92 -9.60
N GLU A 36 11.43 1.98 -10.81
CA GLU A 36 10.32 2.88 -11.13
C GLU A 36 9.06 2.45 -10.37
N VAL A 37 8.80 1.15 -10.30
CA VAL A 37 7.69 0.60 -9.52
C VAL A 37 7.84 1.04 -8.06
N GLU A 38 8.99 0.80 -7.44
CA GLU A 38 9.24 1.20 -6.04
C GLU A 38 9.04 2.70 -5.81
N GLU A 39 9.58 3.57 -6.67
CA GLU A 39 9.39 5.03 -6.57
C GLU A 39 7.92 5.45 -6.68
N ARG A 40 7.13 4.74 -7.49
CA ARG A 40 5.69 5.02 -7.64
C ARG A 40 4.86 4.51 -6.48
N LEU A 41 5.32 3.48 -5.77
CA LEU A 41 4.65 2.92 -4.60
C LEU A 41 4.99 3.66 -3.31
N ALA A 42 6.18 4.25 -3.20
CA ALA A 42 6.64 4.99 -2.03
C ALA A 42 5.68 6.11 -1.54
N PRO A 43 5.03 6.91 -2.41
CA PRO A 43 4.10 7.94 -1.98
C PRO A 43 2.65 7.45 -1.81
N LEU A 44 2.36 6.16 -2.05
CA LEU A 44 0.99 5.65 -1.93
C LEU A 44 0.58 5.54 -0.46
N HIS A 45 -0.68 5.85 -0.18
CA HIS A 45 -1.27 5.58 1.12
C HIS A 45 -1.49 4.08 1.32
N SER A 46 -1.54 3.65 2.57
CA SER A 46 -1.70 2.25 2.97
C SER A 46 -2.94 1.58 2.33
N ALA A 47 -4.04 2.34 2.18
CA ALA A 47 -5.26 1.86 1.50
C ALA A 47 -5.10 1.71 -0.02
N ASP A 48 -4.38 2.62 -0.68
CA ASP A 48 -4.10 2.54 -2.12
C ASP A 48 -3.11 1.42 -2.43
N LEU A 49 -2.14 1.20 -1.55
CA LEU A 49 -1.20 0.08 -1.63
C LEU A 49 -1.94 -1.25 -1.51
N ALA A 50 -2.87 -1.36 -0.55
CA ALA A 50 -3.72 -2.53 -0.42
C ALA A 50 -4.55 -2.77 -1.70
N ALA A 51 -5.27 -1.75 -2.16
CA ALA A 51 -6.07 -1.83 -3.37
C ALA A 51 -5.23 -2.23 -4.62
N LEU A 52 -3.97 -1.80 -4.69
CA LEU A 52 -3.06 -2.18 -5.77
C LEU A 52 -2.71 -3.65 -5.70
N LEU A 53 -2.28 -4.14 -4.52
CA LEU A 53 -1.93 -5.54 -4.32
C LEU A 53 -3.12 -6.46 -4.64
N GLU A 54 -4.33 -6.01 -4.35
CA GLU A 54 -5.57 -6.74 -4.68
C GLU A 54 -5.91 -6.73 -6.16
N ALA A 55 -5.59 -5.64 -6.86
CA ALA A 55 -5.81 -5.52 -8.30
C ALA A 55 -4.76 -6.26 -9.15
N LEU A 56 -3.55 -6.43 -8.62
CA LEU A 56 -2.44 -7.11 -9.31
C LEU A 56 -2.67 -8.61 -9.43
N HIS A 57 -2.15 -9.18 -10.52
CA HIS A 57 -2.04 -10.63 -10.66
C HIS A 57 -1.15 -11.24 -9.56
N PRO A 58 -1.36 -12.51 -9.19
CA PRO A 58 -0.60 -13.16 -8.12
C PRO A 58 0.92 -13.17 -8.35
N ASP A 59 1.36 -13.31 -9.60
CA ASP A 59 2.78 -13.32 -9.94
C ASP A 59 3.41 -11.93 -9.80
N ASP A 60 2.74 -10.88 -10.28
CA ASP A 60 3.17 -9.49 -10.13
C ASP A 60 3.14 -9.03 -8.67
N ARG A 61 2.09 -9.41 -7.94
CA ARG A 61 1.96 -9.13 -6.51
C ARG A 61 3.15 -9.69 -5.73
N ARG A 62 3.61 -10.90 -6.02
CA ARG A 62 4.81 -11.47 -5.36
C ARG A 62 6.04 -10.60 -5.57
N ILE A 63 6.22 -10.08 -6.78
CA ILE A 63 7.34 -9.20 -7.10
C ILE A 63 7.20 -7.89 -6.31
N VAL A 64 6.01 -7.28 -6.35
CA VAL A 64 5.73 -6.04 -5.64
C VAL A 64 5.94 -6.20 -4.13
N VAL A 65 5.36 -7.22 -3.50
CA VAL A 65 5.54 -7.52 -2.07
C VAL A 65 7.02 -7.66 -1.71
N GLY A 66 7.83 -8.27 -2.59
CA GLY A 66 9.27 -8.34 -2.41
C GLY A 66 9.97 -6.98 -2.42
N LEU A 67 9.53 -6.05 -3.27
CA LEU A 67 10.05 -4.67 -3.33
C LEU A 67 9.65 -3.86 -2.10
N ILE A 68 8.37 -3.92 -1.72
CA ILE A 68 7.82 -3.14 -0.60
C ILE A 68 7.88 -3.88 0.74
N ARG A 69 8.66 -4.96 0.87
CA ARG A 69 8.74 -5.80 2.07
C ARG A 69 9.01 -4.98 3.33
N VAL A 70 9.94 -4.03 3.23
CA VAL A 70 10.27 -3.11 4.33
C VAL A 70 9.10 -2.18 4.64
N GLN A 71 8.46 -1.59 3.63
CA GLN A 71 7.28 -0.74 3.85
C GLN A 71 6.13 -1.51 4.51
N LEU A 72 5.83 -2.73 4.08
CA LEU A 72 4.79 -3.56 4.71
C LEU A 72 5.13 -3.98 6.16
N THR A 73 6.43 -3.98 6.49
CA THR A 73 6.91 -4.29 7.84
C THR A 73 6.91 -3.05 8.75
N THR A 74 7.06 -1.85 8.20
CA THR A 74 7.01 -0.59 8.95
C THR A 74 5.58 -0.02 9.03
N ASP A 75 4.77 -0.26 8.00
CA ASP A 75 3.40 0.24 7.87
C ASP A 75 2.43 -0.95 7.92
N ALA A 76 2.18 -1.44 9.13
CA ALA A 76 1.27 -2.57 9.35
C ALA A 76 -0.20 -2.21 9.04
N GLU A 77 -0.54 -0.91 8.97
CA GLU A 77 -1.86 -0.43 8.58
C GLU A 77 -2.24 -0.91 7.17
N ALA A 78 -1.29 -0.92 6.22
CA ALA A 78 -1.55 -1.43 4.86
C ALA A 78 -2.07 -2.87 4.85
N LEU A 79 -1.59 -3.72 5.76
CA LEU A 79 -2.04 -5.11 5.89
C LEU A 79 -3.50 -5.19 6.38
N ALA A 80 -3.96 -4.22 7.17
CA ALA A 80 -5.32 -4.19 7.70
C ALA A 80 -6.36 -3.84 6.63
N TRP A 81 -5.97 -3.14 5.56
CA TRP A 81 -6.84 -2.77 4.44
C TRP A 81 -6.99 -3.88 3.39
N LEU A 82 -6.06 -4.85 3.32
CA LEU A 82 -6.12 -5.98 2.39
C LEU A 82 -7.30 -6.91 2.69
N ASN A 83 -7.98 -7.41 1.66
CA ASN A 83 -8.93 -8.53 1.80
C ASN A 83 -8.26 -9.77 2.40
N GLU A 84 -9.03 -10.60 3.11
CA GLU A 84 -8.54 -11.76 3.87
C GLU A 84 -7.66 -12.70 3.02
N ASP A 85 -8.10 -13.05 1.81
CA ASP A 85 -7.34 -13.93 0.90
C ASP A 85 -5.98 -13.34 0.50
N VAL A 86 -5.95 -12.07 0.10
CA VAL A 86 -4.73 -11.39 -0.35
C VAL A 86 -3.81 -11.13 0.84
N ARG A 87 -4.37 -10.72 1.97
CA ARG A 87 -3.64 -10.55 3.23
C ARG A 87 -2.93 -11.82 3.63
N GLN A 88 -3.62 -12.96 3.59
CA GLN A 88 -3.02 -14.24 3.96
C GLN A 88 -1.85 -14.61 3.02
N GLU A 89 -1.99 -14.35 1.72
CA GLU A 89 -0.91 -14.56 0.75
C GLU A 89 0.28 -13.63 1.03
N VAL A 90 0.03 -12.34 1.27
CA VAL A 90 1.08 -11.36 1.59
C VAL A 90 1.81 -11.75 2.88
N LEU A 91 1.08 -12.16 3.93
CA LEU A 91 1.68 -12.63 5.18
C LEU A 91 2.56 -13.86 4.99
N ASP A 92 2.15 -14.80 4.12
CA ASP A 92 2.95 -15.97 3.76
C ASP A 92 4.26 -15.57 3.04
N LEU A 93 4.18 -14.56 2.15
CA LEU A 93 5.33 -14.02 1.43
C LEU A 93 6.32 -13.25 2.33
N LEU A 94 5.82 -12.46 3.28
CA LEU A 94 6.63 -11.74 4.26
C LEU A 94 7.33 -12.72 5.22
N GLY A 95 6.61 -13.78 5.59
CA GLY A 95 7.06 -14.79 6.54
C GLY A 95 6.97 -14.32 8.00
N PRO A 96 7.12 -15.24 8.96
CA PRO A 96 6.82 -14.99 10.36
C PRO A 96 7.69 -13.92 11.03
N GLN A 97 8.91 -13.69 10.54
CA GLN A 97 9.84 -12.71 11.11
C GLN A 97 9.41 -11.27 10.79
N ASP A 98 9.00 -11.00 9.56
CA ASP A 98 8.51 -9.69 9.15
C ASP A 98 7.15 -9.40 9.77
N VAL A 99 6.25 -10.39 9.81
CA VAL A 99 4.95 -10.21 10.45
C VAL A 99 5.13 -9.84 11.93
N ALA A 100 6.08 -10.46 12.62
CA ALA A 100 6.41 -10.08 13.99
C ALA A 100 6.94 -8.65 14.09
N ALA A 101 7.74 -8.19 13.13
CA ALA A 101 8.24 -6.82 13.08
C ALA A 101 7.12 -5.80 12.77
N ALA A 102 6.22 -6.10 11.84
CA ALA A 102 5.02 -5.32 11.54
C ALA A 102 4.12 -5.15 12.78
N LEU A 103 3.91 -6.24 13.53
CA LEU A 103 3.13 -6.20 14.76
C LEU A 103 3.81 -5.37 15.87
N GLN A 104 5.14 -5.33 15.91
CA GLN A 104 5.88 -4.49 16.88
C GLN A 104 5.77 -3.00 16.56
N GLU A 105 5.75 -2.63 15.29
CA GLU A 105 5.57 -1.24 14.85
C GLU A 105 4.15 -0.75 15.15
N LEU A 106 3.12 -1.58 14.89
CA LEU A 106 1.73 -1.25 15.20
C LEU A 106 1.50 -0.97 16.71
N ASP A 107 2.14 -1.73 17.60
CA ASP A 107 2.08 -1.53 19.06
C ASP A 107 2.80 -0.24 19.50
N SER A 108 3.78 0.22 18.71
CA SER A 108 4.54 1.45 18.98
C SER A 108 3.83 2.72 18.51
N ASP A 109 3.03 2.65 17.43
CA ASP A 109 2.29 3.80 16.87
C ASP A 109 1.01 4.12 17.67
N ASP A 110 0.33 3.10 18.23
CA ASP A 110 -0.84 3.28 19.11
C ASP A 110 -0.49 3.84 20.51
N ALA A 111 0.81 3.93 20.85
CA ALA A 111 1.28 4.47 22.14
C ALA A 111 1.27 6.01 22.21
N LEU A 112 0.76 6.69 21.19
CA LEU A 112 0.62 8.15 21.11
C LEU A 112 -0.85 8.60 20.94
N ALA A 113 -1.72 8.26 21.91
CA ALA A 113 -2.97 9.01 22.16
C ALA A 113 -3.43 8.93 23.63
#